data_AF-A0A5N5QAJ3-F1
#
_entry.id   AF-A0A5N5QAJ3-F1
#
_cell.length_a   1.000
_cell.length_b   1.000
_cell.length_c   1.000
_cell.angle_alpha   90.00
_cell.angle_beta   90.00
_cell.angle_gamma   90.00
#
_symmetry.space_group_name_H-M   'P 1'
#
loop_
_entity.id
_entity.type
_entity.pdbx_description
1 polymer ?
#
loop_
_entity_poly.entity_id
_entity_poly.type
_entity_poly.pdbx_seq_one_letter_code
_entity_poly.pdbx_strand_id
1 'polypeptide(L)'
;MGNAVIKYKIWCDISTRLMLGSTFALPACVFCICLFLAQVASPRSSPPSPSGNRRRMLFDLTICAGLPIVQMALYYVVQTNRFDIWEDTGCDVHDYTTIATLFIVYVPPAAFGLGALICGAISLYWFIRRWAQVQQILQSSQSGLSTALYLRLIIYSTIQMFCTVLLTAFWLITKTIHGLDPWVSWDYMHANEQKINQYTRANIPRSAWNVNTLIWYMIPFSSVFFFAFFGSGKEARSEYVRFFRWVFRIKPKSDSALPVRVRDVDTLNLSFRVSPAVTILIQPETTVPEIPQEMLDNVSTISRKNQKELDIRTGMVV
;
A
#
# COMPACT_ATOMS: atom_id res chain seq x y z
N MET A 1 37.49 -18.83 3.59
CA MET A 1 37.66 -19.59 2.34
C MET A 1 36.27 -20.00 1.89
N GLY A 2 35.62 -19.12 1.12
CA GLY A 2 34.33 -19.43 0.52
C GLY A 2 34.58 -20.35 -0.68
N ASN A 3 33.59 -21.16 -1.04
CA ASN A 3 33.70 -22.05 -2.19
C ASN A 3 32.66 -21.63 -3.23
N ALA A 4 33.09 -21.24 -4.42
CA ALA A 4 32.21 -20.81 -5.51
C ALA A 4 31.63 -21.97 -6.35
N VAL A 5 31.90 -23.22 -5.94
CA VAL A 5 31.45 -24.43 -6.65
C VAL A 5 29.92 -24.48 -6.76
N ILE A 6 29.44 -24.75 -7.98
CA ILE A 6 28.03 -24.90 -8.31
C ILE A 6 27.48 -26.18 -7.68
N LYS A 7 26.76 -26.06 -6.56
CA LYS A 7 26.12 -27.21 -5.88
C LYS A 7 24.64 -27.39 -6.25
N TYR A 8 23.89 -26.30 -6.38
CA TYR A 8 22.44 -26.34 -6.55
C TYR A 8 21.98 -25.40 -7.66
N LYS A 9 22.12 -25.84 -8.93
CA LYS A 9 21.78 -25.04 -10.12
C LYS A 9 20.30 -24.60 -10.14
N ILE A 10 19.38 -25.51 -9.80
CA ILE A 10 17.93 -25.27 -9.78
C ILE A 10 17.55 -24.19 -8.76
N TRP A 11 18.20 -24.20 -7.59
CA TRP A 11 17.96 -23.19 -6.57
C TRP A 11 18.33 -21.79 -7.09
N CYS A 12 19.47 -21.68 -7.77
CA CYS A 12 19.96 -20.41 -8.31
C CYS A 12 19.08 -19.89 -9.45
N ASP A 13 18.51 -20.76 -10.28
CA ASP A 13 17.53 -20.35 -11.29
C ASP A 13 16.29 -19.73 -10.64
N ILE A 14 15.77 -20.33 -9.57
CA ILE A 14 14.58 -19.82 -8.88
C ILE A 14 14.93 -18.52 -8.13
N SER A 15 16.03 -18.51 -7.39
CA SER A 15 16.39 -17.39 -6.53
C SER A 15 16.67 -16.12 -7.34
N THR A 16 17.38 -16.23 -8.46
CA THR A 16 17.71 -15.08 -9.32
C THR A 16 16.47 -14.46 -9.95
N ARG A 17 15.52 -15.30 -10.39
CA ARG A 17 14.22 -14.85 -10.90
C ARG A 17 13.40 -14.15 -9.81
N LEU A 18 13.37 -14.70 -8.59
CA LEU A 18 12.67 -14.07 -7.46
C LEU A 18 13.34 -12.76 -7.03
N MET A 19 14.67 -12.71 -6.99
CA MET A 19 15.40 -11.47 -6.69
C MET A 19 15.06 -10.40 -7.72
N LEU A 20 15.14 -10.71 -9.01
CA LEU A 20 14.73 -9.82 -10.09
C LEU A 20 13.28 -9.37 -9.92
N GLY A 21 12.32 -10.28 -9.72
CA GLY A 21 10.91 -9.90 -9.51
C GLY A 21 10.71 -8.99 -8.30
N SER A 22 11.46 -9.23 -7.23
CA SER A 22 11.36 -8.45 -5.99
C SER A 22 11.81 -7.00 -6.14
N THR A 23 12.77 -6.70 -7.03
CA THR A 23 13.24 -5.33 -7.26
C THR A 23 12.15 -4.44 -7.89
N PHE A 24 11.19 -5.03 -8.61
CA PHE A 24 10.01 -4.34 -9.14
C PHE A 24 8.82 -4.41 -8.19
N ALA A 25 8.59 -5.57 -7.58
CA ALA A 25 7.44 -5.79 -6.72
C ALA A 25 7.46 -4.87 -5.49
N LEU A 26 8.63 -4.69 -4.85
CA LEU A 26 8.77 -3.83 -3.67
C LEU A 26 8.34 -2.37 -3.92
N PRO A 27 8.92 -1.64 -4.90
CA PRO A 27 8.49 -0.26 -5.18
C PRO A 27 7.05 -0.19 -5.69
N ALA A 28 6.58 -1.17 -6.46
CA ALA A 28 5.18 -1.25 -6.89
C ALA A 28 4.20 -1.37 -5.70
N CYS A 29 4.51 -2.25 -4.73
CA CYS A 29 3.74 -2.40 -3.50
C CYS A 29 3.72 -1.10 -2.69
N VAL A 30 4.87 -0.46 -2.51
CA VAL A 30 4.95 0.80 -1.75
C VAL A 30 4.18 1.92 -2.47
N PHE A 31 4.24 1.98 -3.80
CA PHE A 31 3.41 2.89 -4.59
C PHE A 31 1.91 2.67 -4.35
N CYS A 32 1.44 1.43 -4.43
CA CYS A 32 0.04 1.09 -4.15
C CYS A 32 -0.38 1.51 -2.73
N ILE A 33 0.47 1.27 -1.72
CA ILE A 33 0.23 1.72 -0.34
C ILE A 33 0.11 3.24 -0.28
N CYS A 34 1.07 3.99 -0.83
CA CYS A 34 1.01 5.45 -0.85
C CYS A 34 -0.22 5.98 -1.57
N LEU A 35 -0.61 5.35 -2.69
CA LEU A 35 -1.81 5.71 -3.44
C LEU A 35 -3.08 5.48 -2.64
N PHE A 36 -3.16 4.38 -1.88
CA PHE A 36 -4.27 4.12 -0.96
C PHE A 36 -4.35 5.18 0.14
N LEU A 37 -3.23 5.47 0.78
CA LEU A 37 -3.18 6.47 1.86
C LEU A 37 -3.57 7.86 1.34
N ALA A 38 -3.09 8.24 0.15
CA ALA A 38 -3.44 9.51 -0.48
C ALA A 38 -4.93 9.60 -0.83
N GLN A 39 -5.55 8.51 -1.27
CA GLN A 39 -7.00 8.46 -1.52
C GLN A 39 -7.80 8.60 -0.22
N VAL A 40 -7.40 7.93 0.85
CA VAL A 40 -8.07 8.02 2.17
C VAL A 40 -7.93 9.42 2.79
N ALA A 41 -6.77 10.06 2.62
CA ALA A 41 -6.54 11.43 3.11
C ALA A 41 -7.27 12.50 2.29
N SER A 42 -7.63 12.18 1.04
CA SER A 42 -8.26 13.13 0.13
C SER A 42 -9.73 13.36 0.52
N PRO A 43 -10.19 14.63 0.53
CA PRO A 43 -11.58 14.98 0.85
C PRO A 43 -12.58 14.61 -0.24
N ARG A 44 -12.10 14.19 -1.42
CA ARG A 44 -12.95 13.67 -2.50
C ARG A 44 -13.14 12.15 -2.42
N SER A 45 -12.74 11.52 -1.31
CA SER A 45 -12.96 10.09 -1.12
C SER A 45 -14.45 9.80 -1.08
N SER A 46 -14.90 8.97 -2.02
CA SER A 46 -16.25 8.42 -2.01
C SER A 46 -16.36 7.42 -0.85
N PRO A 47 -17.52 7.30 -0.19
CA PRO A 47 -17.72 6.28 0.83
C PRO A 47 -17.41 4.88 0.29
N PRO A 48 -16.89 3.97 1.14
CA PRO A 48 -16.45 2.65 0.71
C PRO A 48 -17.61 1.87 0.08
N SER A 49 -17.51 1.59 -1.23
CA SER A 49 -18.44 0.73 -1.96
C SER A 49 -17.81 -0.65 -2.18
N PRO A 50 -18.56 -1.77 -2.05
CA PRO A 50 -18.03 -3.11 -2.31
C PRO A 50 -17.43 -3.26 -3.72
N SER A 51 -18.05 -2.62 -4.72
CA SER A 51 -17.55 -2.62 -6.11
C SER A 51 -16.23 -1.87 -6.25
N GLY A 52 -16.09 -0.73 -5.55
CA GLY A 52 -14.86 0.06 -5.49
C GLY A 52 -13.72 -0.70 -4.82
N ASN A 53 -14.00 -1.39 -3.71
CA ASN A 53 -13.02 -2.21 -3.01
C ASN A 53 -12.50 -3.36 -3.89
N ARG A 54 -13.39 -4.04 -4.63
CA ARG A 54 -12.98 -5.12 -5.55
C ARG A 54 -12.13 -4.59 -6.71
N ARG A 55 -12.51 -3.45 -7.31
CA ARG A 55 -11.73 -2.81 -8.37
C ARG A 55 -10.35 -2.39 -7.87
N ARG A 56 -10.27 -1.87 -6.65
CA ARG A 56 -9.01 -1.49 -6.00
C ARG A 56 -8.12 -2.71 -5.74
N MET A 57 -8.68 -3.78 -5.18
CA MET A 57 -7.95 -5.03 -4.95
C MET A 57 -7.40 -5.61 -6.25
N LEU A 58 -8.20 -5.61 -7.34
CA LEU A 58 -7.73 -6.07 -8.64
C LEU A 58 -6.60 -5.19 -9.17
N PHE A 59 -6.72 -3.86 -9.05
CA PHE A 59 -5.66 -2.93 -9.42
C PHE A 59 -4.37 -3.21 -8.63
N ASP A 60 -4.44 -3.30 -7.31
CA ASP A 60 -3.28 -3.55 -6.47
C ASP A 60 -2.64 -4.91 -6.81
N LEU A 61 -3.42 -5.97 -7.05
CA LEU A 61 -2.90 -7.28 -7.48
C LEU A 61 -2.21 -7.22 -8.85
N THR A 62 -2.79 -6.51 -9.82
CA THR A 62 -2.19 -6.37 -11.15
C THR A 62 -0.85 -5.65 -11.10
N ILE A 63 -0.73 -4.61 -10.27
CA ILE A 63 0.51 -3.81 -10.15
C ILE A 63 1.54 -4.53 -9.29
N CYS A 64 1.14 -5.15 -8.17
CA CYS A 64 2.07 -5.75 -7.20
C CYS A 64 2.54 -7.16 -7.57
N ALA A 65 1.76 -7.91 -8.36
CA ALA A 65 2.09 -9.28 -8.74
C ALA A 65 2.12 -9.47 -10.27
N GLY A 66 1.11 -8.97 -10.99
CA GLY A 66 1.03 -9.11 -12.44
C GLY A 66 2.22 -8.45 -13.15
N LEU A 67 2.51 -7.19 -12.82
CA LEU A 67 3.58 -6.44 -13.48
C LEU A 67 4.97 -7.01 -13.19
N PRO A 68 5.36 -7.39 -11.96
CA PRO A 68 6.63 -8.08 -11.71
C PRO A 68 6.78 -9.38 -12.51
N ILE A 69 5.72 -10.17 -12.69
CA ILE A 69 5.78 -11.40 -13.49
C ILE A 69 6.06 -11.08 -14.97
N VAL A 70 5.35 -10.10 -15.54
CA VAL A 70 5.60 -9.63 -16.92
C VAL A 70 7.04 -9.12 -17.05
N GLN A 71 7.53 -8.41 -16.05
CA GLN A 71 8.85 -7.84 -16.03
C GLN A 71 9.96 -8.90 -15.93
N MET A 72 9.74 -9.96 -15.14
CA MET A 72 10.63 -11.11 -15.09
C MET A 72 10.74 -11.83 -16.44
N ALA A 73 9.65 -11.89 -17.20
CA ALA A 73 9.66 -12.41 -18.56
C ALA A 73 10.39 -11.45 -19.53
N LEU A 74 10.12 -10.15 -19.42
CA LEU A 74 10.74 -9.12 -20.27
C LEU A 74 12.26 -9.04 -20.08
N TYR A 75 12.75 -9.30 -18.87
CA TYR A 75 14.18 -9.36 -18.59
C TYR A 75 14.92 -10.42 -19.43
N TYR A 76 14.25 -11.47 -19.92
CA TYR A 76 14.87 -12.44 -20.82
C TYR A 76 15.45 -11.78 -22.09
N VAL A 77 14.86 -10.68 -22.57
CA VAL A 77 15.35 -9.93 -23.75
C VAL A 77 16.76 -9.37 -23.57
N VAL A 78 17.15 -9.06 -22.33
CA VAL A 78 18.46 -8.46 -22.00
C VAL A 78 19.37 -9.43 -21.25
N GLN A 79 18.94 -10.67 -21.09
CA GLN A 79 19.68 -11.68 -20.37
C GLN A 79 20.78 -12.26 -21.27
N THR A 80 22.04 -12.05 -20.88
CA THR A 80 23.19 -12.59 -21.63
C THR A 80 23.72 -13.90 -21.09
N ASN A 81 23.69 -14.06 -19.76
CA ASN A 81 24.16 -15.24 -19.05
C ASN A 81 23.06 -15.77 -18.12
N ARG A 82 23.18 -17.02 -17.68
CA ARG A 82 22.14 -17.67 -16.88
C ARG A 82 21.98 -17.01 -15.51
N PHE A 83 23.09 -16.92 -14.79
CA PHE A 83 23.25 -16.26 -13.50
C PHE A 83 24.73 -16.20 -13.15
N ASP A 84 25.06 -15.37 -12.18
CA ASP A 84 26.41 -15.26 -11.63
C ASP A 84 26.46 -15.84 -10.21
N ILE A 85 27.63 -16.34 -9.82
CA ILE A 85 27.89 -16.82 -8.46
C ILE A 85 29.01 -15.98 -7.88
N TRP A 86 28.72 -15.33 -6.76
CA TRP A 86 29.70 -14.62 -5.95
C TRP A 86 30.11 -15.49 -4.77
N GLU A 87 31.41 -15.58 -4.52
CA GLU A 87 31.94 -16.19 -3.29
C GLU A 87 31.33 -15.45 -2.07
N ASP A 88 30.98 -16.21 -1.02
CA ASP A 88 30.29 -15.76 0.21
C ASP A 88 28.81 -15.29 0.08
N THR A 89 28.40 -14.62 -0.99
CA THR A 89 27.00 -14.13 -1.13
C THR A 89 26.08 -15.08 -1.91
N GLY A 90 26.66 -15.95 -2.76
CA GLY A 90 25.94 -16.96 -3.51
C GLY A 90 25.46 -16.50 -4.89
N CYS A 91 24.28 -16.95 -5.31
CA CYS A 91 23.76 -16.74 -6.64
C CYS A 91 23.16 -15.34 -6.79
N ASP A 92 23.48 -14.68 -7.91
CA ASP A 92 23.07 -13.32 -8.24
C ASP A 92 22.63 -13.22 -9.71
N VAL A 93 21.82 -12.20 -10.00
CA VAL A 93 21.35 -11.90 -11.35
C VAL A 93 22.50 -11.34 -12.17
N HIS A 94 22.68 -11.84 -13.39
CA HIS A 94 23.71 -11.30 -14.28
C HIS A 94 23.33 -9.89 -14.76
N ASP A 95 24.14 -8.90 -14.44
CA ASP A 95 23.86 -7.50 -14.79
C ASP A 95 24.70 -7.06 -15.99
N TYR A 96 24.13 -7.20 -17.19
CA TYR A 96 24.72 -6.69 -18.42
C TYR A 96 24.14 -5.30 -18.75
N THR A 97 24.99 -4.27 -18.69
CA THR A 97 24.55 -2.87 -18.74
C THR A 97 24.42 -2.39 -20.19
N THR A 98 23.24 -2.58 -20.77
CA THR A 98 22.88 -2.06 -22.09
C THR A 98 21.83 -0.95 -22.00
N ILE A 99 21.65 -0.20 -23.09
CA ILE A 99 20.54 0.77 -23.20
C ILE A 99 19.18 0.08 -22.99
N ALA A 100 19.00 -1.13 -23.50
CA ALA A 100 17.77 -1.89 -23.29
C ALA A 100 17.57 -2.25 -21.81
N THR A 101 18.64 -2.68 -21.11
CA THR A 101 18.60 -2.95 -19.67
C THR A 101 18.19 -1.72 -18.88
N LEU A 102 18.62 -0.52 -19.28
CA LEU A 102 18.21 0.74 -18.65
C LEU A 102 16.69 0.90 -18.62
N PHE A 103 16.06 0.83 -19.79
CA PHE A 103 14.62 1.04 -19.94
C PHE A 103 13.79 -0.10 -19.38
N ILE A 104 14.26 -1.34 -19.53
CA ILE A 104 13.54 -2.51 -19.04
C ILE A 104 13.70 -2.59 -17.53
N VAL A 105 14.91 -2.57 -16.99
CA VAL A 105 15.17 -2.95 -15.60
C VAL A 105 15.12 -1.77 -14.62
N TYR A 106 15.70 -0.64 -14.98
CA TYR A 106 15.94 0.44 -14.01
C TYR A 106 14.87 1.53 -14.05
N VAL A 107 14.30 1.83 -15.22
CA VAL A 107 13.26 2.86 -15.37
C VAL A 107 11.95 2.51 -14.62
N PRO A 108 11.39 1.28 -14.69
CA PRO A 108 10.11 1.00 -14.05
C PRO A 108 10.15 1.14 -12.51
N PRO A 109 11.15 0.59 -11.78
CA PRO A 109 11.28 0.81 -10.34
C PRO A 109 11.44 2.28 -9.98
N ALA A 110 12.20 3.05 -10.77
CA ALA A 110 12.37 4.49 -10.56
C ALA A 110 11.05 5.27 -10.75
N ALA A 111 10.25 4.90 -11.76
CA ALA A 111 8.94 5.49 -12.00
C ALA A 111 7.97 5.22 -10.84
N PHE A 112 7.92 3.99 -10.32
CA PHE A 112 7.14 3.66 -9.14
C PHE A 112 7.62 4.40 -7.90
N GLY A 113 8.94 4.48 -7.69
CA GLY A 113 9.54 5.23 -6.58
C GLY A 113 9.14 6.71 -6.60
N LEU A 114 9.22 7.37 -7.75
CA LEU A 114 8.80 8.75 -7.91
C LEU A 114 7.29 8.94 -7.67
N GLY A 115 6.47 8.06 -8.26
CA GLY A 115 5.02 8.07 -8.04
C GLY A 115 4.66 7.89 -6.57
N ALA A 116 5.38 7.02 -5.86
CA ALA A 116 5.16 6.75 -4.44
C ALA A 116 5.53 7.94 -3.57
N LEU A 117 6.63 8.65 -3.88
CA LEU A 117 7.03 9.88 -3.20
C LEU A 117 5.99 10.99 -3.40
N ILE A 118 5.48 11.17 -4.62
CA ILE A 118 4.44 12.17 -4.92
C ILE A 118 3.16 11.85 -4.14
N CYS A 119 2.68 10.61 -4.21
CA CYS A 119 1.48 10.19 -3.49
C CYS A 119 1.66 10.31 -1.98
N GLY A 120 2.82 9.90 -1.45
CA GLY A 120 3.16 10.03 -0.03
C GLY A 120 3.17 11.48 0.44
N ALA A 121 3.77 12.39 -0.35
CA ALA A 121 3.78 13.82 -0.07
C ALA A 121 2.36 14.42 -0.04
N ILE A 122 1.50 14.04 -0.99
CA ILE A 122 0.09 14.45 -1.02
C ILE A 122 -0.64 13.93 0.24
N SER A 123 -0.44 12.66 0.57
CA SER A 123 -1.04 12.01 1.75
C SER A 123 -0.65 12.72 3.04
N LEU A 124 0.63 13.08 3.18
CA LEU A 124 1.16 13.78 4.34
C LEU A 124 0.66 15.23 4.39
N TYR A 125 0.62 15.92 3.26
CA TYR A 125 0.11 17.30 3.17
C TYR A 125 -1.34 17.41 3.66
N TRP A 126 -2.23 16.55 3.16
CA TRP A 126 -3.63 16.55 3.59
C TRP A 126 -3.77 16.14 5.05
N PHE A 127 -2.97 15.17 5.50
CA PHE A 127 -2.96 14.75 6.89
C PHE A 127 -2.58 15.88 7.84
N ILE A 128 -1.53 16.66 7.53
CA ILE A 128 -1.10 17.80 8.36
C ILE A 128 -2.17 18.90 8.32
N ARG A 129 -2.65 19.26 7.13
CA ARG A 129 -3.57 20.38 6.95
C ARG A 129 -4.96 20.11 7.54
N ARG A 130 -5.39 18.85 7.60
CA ARG A 130 -6.74 18.45 8.03
C ARG A 130 -6.73 17.38 9.10
N TRP A 131 -5.69 17.36 9.92
CA TRP A 131 -5.47 16.40 11.00
C TRP A 131 -6.75 16.03 11.75
N ALA A 132 -7.52 17.03 12.22
CA ALA A 132 -8.75 16.79 12.99
C ALA A 132 -9.83 16.03 12.19
N GLN A 133 -10.05 16.40 10.93
CA GLN A 133 -11.04 15.75 10.06
C GLN A 133 -10.58 14.35 9.64
N VAL A 134 -9.29 14.19 9.32
CA VAL A 134 -8.73 12.88 8.95
C VAL A 134 -8.76 11.93 10.14
N GLN A 135 -8.49 12.40 11.36
CA GLN A 135 -8.64 11.58 12.56
C GLN A 135 -10.08 11.12 12.77
N GLN A 136 -11.07 12.01 12.59
CA GLN A 136 -12.48 11.65 12.68
C GLN A 136 -12.88 10.64 11.60
N ILE A 137 -12.42 10.80 10.36
CA ILE A 137 -12.68 9.87 9.26
C ILE A 137 -12.03 8.51 9.55
N LEU A 138 -10.81 8.46 10.07
CA LEU A 138 -10.13 7.20 10.41
C LEU A 138 -10.76 6.50 11.60
N GLN A 139 -11.30 7.25 12.57
CA GLN A 139 -12.00 6.68 13.73
C GLN A 139 -13.45 6.24 13.40
N SER A 140 -14.12 6.94 12.49
CA SER A 140 -15.51 6.62 12.10
C SER A 140 -15.60 5.63 10.93
N SER A 141 -14.59 5.60 10.06
CA SER A 141 -14.52 4.60 9.00
C SER A 141 -14.22 3.24 9.62
N GLN A 142 -15.07 2.26 9.35
CA GLN A 142 -14.80 0.84 9.61
C GLN A 142 -13.65 0.26 8.76
N SER A 143 -12.75 1.11 8.27
CA SER A 143 -11.60 0.75 7.41
C SER A 143 -10.52 -0.03 8.17
N GLY A 144 -10.65 -0.19 9.49
CA GLY A 144 -9.71 -0.95 10.32
C GLY A 144 -8.33 -0.28 10.45
N LEU A 145 -8.17 0.96 9.98
CA LEU A 145 -6.89 1.66 9.93
C LEU A 145 -6.78 2.69 11.07
N SER A 146 -5.92 2.42 12.05
CA SER A 146 -5.63 3.38 13.12
C SER A 146 -4.76 4.55 12.62
N THR A 147 -4.88 5.72 13.24
CA THR A 147 -4.01 6.87 12.94
C THR A 147 -2.53 6.54 13.14
N ALA A 148 -2.20 5.73 14.15
CA ALA A 148 -0.83 5.32 14.43
C ALA A 148 -0.27 4.41 13.32
N LEU A 149 -1.07 3.46 12.83
CA LEU A 149 -0.71 2.59 11.72
C LEU A 149 -0.56 3.39 10.41
N TYR A 150 -1.47 4.32 10.14
CA TYR A 150 -1.39 5.24 9.00
C TYR A 150 -0.07 6.04 8.99
N LEU A 151 0.29 6.65 10.12
CA LEU A 151 1.55 7.41 10.25
C LEU A 151 2.79 6.54 10.06
N ARG A 152 2.80 5.34 10.66
CA ARG A 152 3.90 4.38 10.48
C ARG A 152 4.07 3.98 9.02
N LEU A 153 2.96 3.75 8.29
CA LEU A 153 2.98 3.44 6.87
C LEU A 153 3.55 4.58 6.03
N ILE A 154 3.16 5.84 6.29
CA ILE A 154 3.72 7.00 5.56
C ILE A 154 5.22 7.16 5.83
N ILE A 155 5.64 7.08 7.10
CA ILE A 155 7.06 7.24 7.46
C ILE A 155 7.88 6.11 6.82
N TYR A 156 7.44 4.86 6.98
CA TYR A 156 8.11 3.70 6.39
C TYR A 156 8.20 3.80 4.87
N SER A 157 7.08 4.08 4.18
CA SER A 157 7.05 4.20 2.71
C SER A 157 7.94 5.34 2.20
N THR A 158 7.97 6.48 2.90
CA THR A 158 8.79 7.63 2.51
C THR A 158 10.28 7.31 2.64
N ILE A 159 10.70 6.75 3.77
CA ILE A 159 12.09 6.34 4.01
C ILE A 159 12.50 5.27 2.98
N GLN A 160 11.67 4.25 2.78
CA GLN A 160 11.96 3.16 1.85
C GLN A 160 12.11 3.67 0.41
N MET A 161 11.23 4.55 -0.06
CA MET A 161 11.33 5.10 -1.43
C MET A 161 12.53 6.03 -1.59
N PHE A 162 12.82 6.86 -0.59
CA PHE A 162 14.00 7.71 -0.62
C PHE A 162 15.28 6.87 -0.70
N CYS A 163 15.43 5.87 0.16
CA CYS A 163 16.56 4.94 0.12
C CYS A 163 16.64 4.17 -1.21
N THR A 164 15.51 3.70 -1.73
CA THR A 164 15.45 2.96 -3.00
C THR A 164 15.89 3.83 -4.18
N VAL A 165 15.39 5.07 -4.27
CA VAL A 165 15.76 6.01 -5.34
C VAL A 165 17.25 6.37 -5.26
N LEU A 166 17.78 6.66 -4.07
CA LEU A 166 19.20 6.95 -3.90
C LEU A 166 20.08 5.75 -4.28
N LEU A 167 19.72 4.54 -3.85
CA LEU A 167 20.47 3.33 -4.17
C LEU A 167 20.43 3.04 -5.67
N THR A 168 19.26 3.19 -6.30
CA THR A 168 19.10 2.98 -7.75
C THR A 168 19.90 4.00 -8.55
N ALA A 169 19.88 5.28 -8.14
CA ALA A 169 20.68 6.32 -8.78
C ALA A 169 22.19 6.07 -8.62
N PHE A 170 22.64 5.70 -7.42
CA PHE A 170 24.03 5.33 -7.18
C PHE A 170 24.45 4.14 -8.06
N TRP A 171 23.65 3.08 -8.10
CA TRP A 171 23.91 1.91 -8.93
C TRP A 171 24.01 2.29 -10.40
N LEU A 172 23.03 3.03 -10.90
CA LEU A 172 23.00 3.49 -12.29
C LEU A 172 24.25 4.30 -12.64
N ILE A 173 24.62 5.28 -11.82
CA ILE A 173 25.82 6.11 -12.05
C ILE A 173 27.07 5.23 -12.14
N THR A 174 27.26 4.31 -11.19
CA THR A 174 28.46 3.44 -11.17
C THR A 174 28.53 2.49 -12.37
N LYS A 175 27.38 2.11 -12.93
CA LYS A 175 27.29 1.24 -14.11
C LYS A 175 27.45 1.99 -15.42
N THR A 176 26.96 3.23 -15.51
CA THR A 176 27.02 4.04 -16.72
C THR A 176 28.31 4.85 -16.88
N ILE A 177 29.11 5.01 -15.82
CA ILE A 177 30.31 5.85 -15.84
C ILE A 177 31.36 5.37 -16.84
N HIS A 178 31.39 4.07 -17.14
CA HIS A 178 32.30 3.46 -18.12
C HIS A 178 31.70 3.34 -19.53
N GLY A 179 30.50 3.89 -19.75
CA GLY A 179 29.74 3.74 -20.99
C GLY A 179 28.63 2.69 -20.88
N LEU A 180 27.76 2.69 -21.88
CA LEU A 180 26.68 1.71 -22.05
C LEU A 180 27.02 0.82 -23.23
N ASP A 181 26.88 -0.50 -23.08
CA ASP A 181 27.04 -1.42 -24.19
C ASP A 181 25.82 -1.37 -25.12
N PRO A 182 26.02 -1.45 -26.45
CA PRO A 182 24.91 -1.46 -27.39
C PRO A 182 24.12 -2.76 -27.30
N TRP A 183 22.79 -2.67 -27.41
CA TRP A 183 21.95 -3.84 -27.66
C TRP A 183 21.97 -4.15 -29.16
N VAL A 184 22.73 -5.16 -29.58
CA VAL A 184 23.04 -5.41 -31.00
C VAL A 184 22.00 -6.30 -31.69
N SER A 185 21.86 -7.55 -31.23
CA SER A 185 20.92 -8.52 -31.80
C SER A 185 20.52 -9.57 -30.77
N TRP A 186 19.43 -10.29 -31.04
CA TRP A 186 18.96 -11.40 -30.20
C TRP A 186 20.04 -12.49 -30.05
N ASP A 187 20.65 -12.90 -31.17
CA ASP A 187 21.67 -13.96 -31.19
C ASP A 187 22.93 -13.55 -30.43
N TYR A 188 23.32 -12.27 -30.48
CA TYR A 188 24.47 -11.77 -29.73
C TYR A 188 24.22 -11.83 -28.22
N MET A 189 23.03 -11.41 -27.77
CA MET A 189 22.69 -11.46 -26.34
C MET A 189 22.62 -12.90 -25.85
N HIS A 190 22.02 -13.81 -26.62
CA HIS A 190 21.80 -15.19 -26.18
C HIS A 190 22.94 -16.15 -26.55
N ALA A 191 24.05 -15.68 -27.13
CA ALA A 191 25.17 -16.55 -27.53
C ALA A 191 25.74 -17.36 -26.35
N ASN A 192 25.72 -16.81 -25.14
CA ASN A 192 26.26 -17.43 -23.93
C ASN A 192 25.21 -17.60 -22.81
N GLU A 193 23.93 -17.73 -23.16
CA GLU A 193 22.83 -17.75 -22.18
C GLU A 193 22.94 -18.87 -21.12
N GLN A 194 23.63 -19.99 -21.44
CA GLN A 194 23.82 -21.11 -20.53
C GLN A 194 25.09 -20.97 -19.66
N LYS A 195 25.91 -19.95 -19.91
CA LYS A 195 27.15 -19.69 -19.16
C LYS A 195 26.82 -19.22 -17.74
N ILE A 196 27.59 -19.73 -16.78
CA ILE A 196 27.54 -19.34 -15.37
C ILE A 196 28.89 -18.73 -15.02
N ASN A 197 28.92 -17.46 -14.62
CA ASN A 197 30.16 -16.86 -14.15
C ASN A 197 30.36 -17.14 -12.65
N GLN A 198 31.61 -17.32 -12.25
CA GLN A 198 31.99 -17.49 -10.85
C GLN A 198 32.99 -16.38 -10.48
N TYR A 199 32.62 -15.57 -9.51
CA TYR A 199 33.40 -14.45 -9.01
C TYR A 199 33.97 -14.81 -7.64
N THR A 200 35.27 -15.09 -7.62
CA THR A 200 36.03 -15.29 -6.39
C THR A 200 36.55 -13.96 -5.87
N ARG A 201 36.79 -13.87 -4.56
CA ARG A 201 37.30 -12.67 -3.90
C ARG A 201 38.62 -12.18 -4.50
N ALA A 202 39.46 -13.09 -4.97
CA ALA A 202 40.74 -12.78 -5.57
C ALA A 202 40.63 -12.09 -6.95
N ASN A 203 39.55 -12.36 -7.69
CA ASN A 203 39.40 -11.94 -9.09
C ASN A 203 38.61 -10.64 -9.26
N ILE A 204 38.01 -10.11 -8.19
CA ILE A 204 37.15 -8.92 -8.25
C ILE A 204 37.77 -7.75 -7.48
N PRO A 205 37.77 -6.53 -8.05
CA PRO A 205 38.19 -5.32 -7.35
C PRO A 205 37.47 -5.13 -6.00
N ARG A 206 38.22 -4.62 -5.01
CA ARG A 206 37.70 -4.44 -3.64
C ARG A 206 36.45 -3.55 -3.59
N SER A 207 36.38 -2.53 -4.45
CA SER A 207 35.23 -1.63 -4.57
C SER A 207 33.95 -2.37 -4.98
N ALA A 208 33.99 -3.14 -6.07
CA ALA A 208 32.84 -3.89 -6.58
C ALA A 208 32.31 -4.90 -5.55
N TRP A 209 33.22 -5.60 -4.88
CA TRP A 209 32.86 -6.52 -3.79
C TRP A 209 32.18 -5.83 -2.62
N ASN A 210 32.69 -4.67 -2.19
CA ASN A 210 32.11 -3.92 -1.09
C ASN A 210 30.69 -3.44 -1.44
N VAL A 211 30.46 -2.99 -2.68
CA VAL A 211 29.14 -2.59 -3.15
C VAL A 211 28.18 -3.78 -3.17
N ASN A 212 28.60 -4.92 -3.72
CA ASN A 212 27.79 -6.15 -3.72
C ASN A 212 27.42 -6.58 -2.28
N THR A 213 28.42 -6.58 -1.39
CA THR A 213 28.23 -6.93 0.03
C THR A 213 27.26 -5.98 0.71
N LEU A 214 27.36 -4.68 0.45
CA LEU A 214 26.45 -3.67 1.00
C LEU A 214 25.01 -3.93 0.56
N ILE A 215 24.78 -4.19 -0.73
CA ILE A 215 23.44 -4.48 -1.29
C ILE A 215 22.87 -5.75 -0.64
N TRP A 216 23.69 -6.79 -0.51
CA TRP A 216 23.26 -8.03 0.12
C TRP A 216 22.80 -7.81 1.57
N TYR A 217 23.50 -6.96 2.35
CA TYR A 217 23.09 -6.57 3.71
C TYR A 217 21.88 -5.63 3.77
N MET A 218 21.52 -4.93 2.70
CA MET A 218 20.30 -4.10 2.68
C MET A 218 19.03 -4.94 2.84
N ILE A 219 19.03 -6.18 2.35
CA ILE A 219 17.88 -7.10 2.46
C ILE A 219 17.55 -7.40 3.93
N PRO A 220 18.45 -7.97 4.77
CA PRO A 220 18.16 -8.20 6.18
C PRO A 220 17.91 -6.90 6.93
N PHE A 221 18.60 -5.81 6.58
CA PHE A 221 18.35 -4.51 7.20
C PHE A 221 16.91 -4.03 6.96
N SER A 222 16.39 -4.18 5.74
CA SER A 222 15.01 -3.83 5.39
C SER A 222 13.98 -4.68 6.16
N SER A 223 14.29 -5.95 6.43
CA SER A 223 13.45 -6.84 7.24
C SER A 223 13.40 -6.39 8.70
N VAL A 224 14.55 -6.08 9.30
CA VAL A 224 14.62 -5.55 10.67
C VAL A 224 13.89 -4.21 10.76
N PHE A 225 14.08 -3.34 9.76
CA PHE A 225 13.42 -2.05 9.68
C PHE A 225 11.90 -2.18 9.57
N PHE A 226 11.40 -3.09 8.72
CA PHE A 226 9.97 -3.41 8.64
C PHE A 226 9.42 -3.90 9.98
N PHE A 227 10.14 -4.83 10.63
CA PHE A 227 9.74 -5.35 11.93
C PHE A 227 9.70 -4.26 13.02
N ALA A 228 10.63 -3.31 13.01
CA ALA A 228 10.64 -2.20 13.96
C ALA A 228 9.36 -1.35 13.86
N PHE A 229 8.90 -1.04 12.65
CA PHE A 229 7.71 -0.24 12.40
C PHE A 229 6.40 -1.00 12.68
N PHE A 230 6.28 -2.23 12.18
CA PHE A 230 5.03 -2.98 12.21
C PHE A 230 4.96 -4.01 13.34
N GLY A 231 6.07 -4.66 13.68
CA GLY A 231 6.11 -5.70 14.70
C GLY A 231 5.92 -5.18 16.14
N SER A 232 6.21 -3.91 16.39
CA SER A 232 6.11 -3.30 17.72
C SER A 232 4.77 -2.62 18.02
N GLY A 233 3.86 -2.54 17.04
CA GLY A 233 2.59 -1.82 17.14
C GLY A 233 1.61 -2.42 18.15
N LYS A 234 0.71 -1.59 18.70
CA LYS A 234 -0.36 -2.07 19.58
C LYS A 234 -1.27 -3.06 18.82
N GLU A 235 -1.53 -2.76 17.56
CA GLU A 235 -2.30 -3.55 16.61
C GLU A 235 -1.66 -4.92 16.36
N ALA A 236 -0.35 -4.95 16.07
CA ALA A 236 0.38 -6.20 15.86
C ALA A 236 0.43 -7.05 17.14
N ARG A 237 0.68 -6.43 18.29
CA ARG A 237 0.67 -7.12 19.59
C ARG A 237 -0.69 -7.70 19.92
N SER A 238 -1.79 -7.00 19.63
CA SER A 238 -3.13 -7.55 19.86
C SER A 238 -3.38 -8.80 19.02
N GLU A 239 -2.92 -8.83 17.77
CA GLU A 239 -3.03 -10.00 16.91
C GLU A 239 -2.09 -11.13 17.36
N TYR A 240 -0.88 -10.84 17.83
CA TYR A 240 0.01 -11.85 18.42
C TYR A 240 -0.61 -12.52 19.65
N VAL A 241 -1.21 -11.72 20.54
CA VAL A 241 -1.90 -12.22 21.74
C VAL A 241 -3.14 -13.02 21.34
N ARG A 242 -3.87 -12.60 20.30
CA ARG A 242 -5.03 -13.34 19.77
C ARG A 242 -4.61 -14.70 19.20
N PHE A 243 -3.57 -14.71 18.37
CA PHE A 243 -3.00 -15.93 17.81
C PHE A 243 -2.46 -16.86 18.90
N PHE A 244 -1.71 -16.32 19.86
CA PHE A 244 -1.19 -17.08 21.00
C PHE A 244 -2.33 -17.70 21.82
N ARG A 245 -3.37 -16.93 22.15
CA ARG A 245 -4.55 -17.46 22.86
C ARG A 245 -5.27 -18.55 22.07
N TRP A 246 -5.37 -18.40 20.74
CA TRP A 246 -5.96 -19.41 19.87
C TRP A 246 -5.13 -20.71 19.86
N VAL A 247 -3.81 -20.62 19.69
CA VAL A 247 -2.89 -21.77 19.70
C VAL A 247 -2.94 -22.50 21.05
N PHE A 248 -2.84 -21.76 22.15
CA PHE A 248 -2.81 -22.33 23.49
C PHE A 248 -4.20 -22.53 24.12
N ARG A 249 -5.28 -22.29 23.36
CA ARG A 249 -6.68 -22.39 23.79
C ARG A 249 -6.98 -21.70 25.14
N ILE A 250 -6.27 -20.60 25.41
CA ILE A 250 -6.46 -19.83 26.63
C ILE A 250 -7.76 -19.04 26.46
N LYS A 251 -8.79 -19.40 27.23
CA LYS A 251 -10.06 -18.67 27.23
C LYS A 251 -9.78 -17.21 27.61
N PRO A 252 -10.39 -16.23 26.92
CA PRO A 252 -10.29 -14.84 27.35
C PRO A 252 -10.74 -14.78 28.80
N LYS A 253 -9.93 -14.15 29.66
CA LYS A 253 -10.40 -13.76 30.98
C LYS A 253 -11.66 -12.93 30.72
N SER A 254 -12.82 -13.41 31.17
CA SER A 254 -14.02 -12.59 31.20
C SER A 254 -13.61 -11.36 31.97
N ASP A 255 -13.54 -10.20 31.30
CA ASP A 255 -13.54 -8.95 32.02
C ASP A 255 -14.90 -8.96 32.73
N SER A 256 -14.87 -9.38 33.99
CA SER A 256 -15.97 -9.20 34.91
C SER A 256 -16.27 -7.71 34.82
N ALA A 257 -17.39 -7.40 34.18
CA ALA A 257 -17.88 -6.05 34.04
C ALA A 257 -17.79 -5.43 35.43
N LEU A 258 -16.81 -4.54 35.62
CA LEU A 258 -16.86 -3.65 36.76
C LEU A 258 -18.19 -2.92 36.57
N PRO A 259 -19.10 -2.96 37.56
CA PRO A 259 -20.31 -2.18 37.45
C PRO A 259 -19.85 -0.75 37.21
N VAL A 260 -20.25 -0.17 36.08
CA VAL A 260 -20.19 1.26 35.88
C VAL A 260 -21.03 1.83 37.01
N ARG A 261 -20.35 2.20 38.11
CA ARG A 261 -20.96 2.92 39.21
C ARG A 261 -21.27 4.30 38.64
N VAL A 262 -22.47 4.43 38.09
CA VAL A 262 -23.12 5.72 37.93
C VAL A 262 -23.14 6.30 39.35
N ARG A 263 -22.24 7.23 39.60
CA ARG A 263 -22.25 8.01 40.82
C ARG A 263 -23.47 8.90 40.66
N ASP A 264 -24.56 8.57 41.35
CA ASP A 264 -25.64 9.54 41.58
C ASP A 264 -24.96 10.79 42.11
N VAL A 265 -25.00 11.85 41.31
CA VAL A 265 -24.62 13.18 41.74
C VAL A 265 -25.80 13.65 42.55
N ASP A 266 -25.74 13.41 43.87
CA ASP A 266 -26.58 14.10 44.83
C ASP A 266 -26.52 15.59 44.52
N THR A 267 -27.69 16.15 44.21
CA THR A 267 -27.91 17.57 43.97
C THR A 267 -27.59 18.35 45.24
N LEU A 268 -26.31 18.66 45.43
CA LEU A 268 -25.85 19.65 46.39
C LEU A 268 -26.09 21.03 45.76
N ASN A 269 -27.20 21.63 46.16
CA ASN A 269 -27.50 23.04 45.92
C ASN A 269 -26.37 23.91 46.49
N LEU A 270 -25.46 24.35 45.62
CA LEU A 270 -24.63 25.53 45.88
C LEU A 270 -24.88 26.55 44.78
N SER A 271 -25.54 27.65 45.17
CA SER A 271 -25.72 28.82 44.33
C SER A 271 -24.36 29.44 44.01
N PHE A 272 -23.96 29.47 42.74
CA PHE A 272 -23.08 30.52 42.27
C PHE A 272 -23.47 30.90 40.84
N ARG A 273 -23.75 32.19 40.67
CA ARG A 273 -24.24 32.82 39.45
C ARG A 273 -23.24 32.65 38.30
N VAL A 274 -23.71 32.11 37.18
CA VAL A 274 -23.22 32.47 35.83
C VAL A 274 -24.45 32.57 34.92
N SER A 275 -24.69 33.76 34.38
CA SER A 275 -25.76 34.07 33.41
C SER A 275 -25.47 33.50 32.01
N PRO A 276 -26.48 33.37 31.13
CA PRO A 276 -26.62 32.20 30.25
C PRO A 276 -26.10 32.43 28.83
N ALA A 277 -25.61 31.35 28.20
CA ALA A 277 -25.57 31.20 26.76
C ALA A 277 -26.32 29.91 26.38
N VAL A 278 -27.51 30.15 25.85
CA VAL A 278 -28.50 29.27 25.23
C VAL A 278 -27.93 27.97 24.64
N THR A 279 -28.38 26.83 25.17
CA THR A 279 -28.37 25.52 24.49
C THR A 279 -29.81 25.05 24.39
N ILE A 280 -30.34 24.99 23.17
CA ILE A 280 -31.66 24.45 22.85
C ILE A 280 -31.57 22.93 22.97
N LEU A 281 -32.25 22.35 23.97
CA LEU A 281 -32.54 20.93 24.05
C LEU A 281 -33.91 20.67 23.42
N ILE A 282 -33.91 19.80 22.40
CA ILE A 282 -35.12 19.27 21.76
C ILE A 282 -35.70 18.20 22.71
N GLN A 283 -36.88 18.46 23.26
CA GLN A 283 -37.77 17.45 23.83
C GLN A 283 -38.70 16.92 22.73
N PRO A 284 -39.02 15.60 22.68
CA PRO A 284 -40.03 15.08 21.77
C PRO A 284 -41.41 15.28 22.41
N GLU A 285 -42.16 16.26 21.92
CA GLU A 285 -43.58 16.42 22.23
C GLU A 285 -44.39 15.67 21.16
N THR A 286 -45.11 14.64 21.57
CA THR A 286 -46.11 13.95 20.76
C THR A 286 -47.37 14.81 20.67
N THR A 287 -47.52 15.54 19.57
CA THR A 287 -48.78 16.17 19.17
C THR A 287 -49.00 15.90 17.68
N VAL A 288 -50.08 15.17 17.40
CA VAL A 288 -50.58 14.88 16.05
C VAL A 288 -51.13 16.18 15.45
N PRO A 289 -50.66 16.66 14.28
CA PRO A 289 -51.29 17.78 13.60
C PRO A 289 -52.40 17.30 12.66
N GLU A 290 -53.59 17.81 12.90
CA GLU A 290 -54.77 17.70 12.05
C GLU A 290 -54.53 18.46 10.73
N ILE A 291 -54.66 17.77 9.60
CA ILE A 291 -54.45 18.36 8.26
C ILE A 291 -55.77 19.00 7.80
N PRO A 292 -55.78 20.29 7.40
CA PRO A 292 -56.98 20.95 6.88
C PRO A 292 -57.51 20.24 5.62
N GLN A 293 -58.81 19.91 5.60
CA GLN A 293 -59.49 19.18 4.51
C GLN A 293 -59.32 19.82 3.12
N GLU A 294 -59.06 21.12 3.05
CA GLU A 294 -58.82 21.86 1.80
C GLU A 294 -57.56 21.39 1.02
N MET A 295 -56.56 20.83 1.69
CA MET A 295 -55.37 20.29 1.03
C MET A 295 -55.59 18.87 0.48
N LEU A 296 -56.50 18.08 1.06
CA LEU A 296 -56.80 16.73 0.59
C LEU A 296 -57.59 16.77 -0.73
N ASP A 297 -58.51 17.74 -0.85
CA ASP A 297 -59.32 17.91 -2.06
C ASP A 297 -58.50 18.42 -3.25
N ASN A 298 -57.50 19.27 -3.01
CA ASN A 298 -56.59 19.73 -4.05
C ASN A 298 -55.68 18.62 -4.59
N VAL A 299 -55.19 17.71 -3.73
CA VAL A 299 -54.37 16.56 -4.16
C VAL A 299 -55.20 15.55 -4.96
N SER A 300 -56.46 15.30 -4.57
CA SER A 300 -57.35 14.39 -5.31
C SER A 300 -57.74 14.93 -6.69
N THR A 301 -57.89 16.26 -6.81
CA THR A 301 -58.22 16.94 -8.07
C THR A 301 -57.05 16.93 -9.05
N ILE A 302 -55.82 17.13 -8.56
CA ILE A 302 -54.60 17.06 -9.37
C ILE A 302 -54.34 15.62 -9.87
N SER A 303 -54.58 14.61 -9.02
CA SER A 303 -54.43 13.20 -9.40
C SER A 303 -55.44 12.77 -10.48
N ARG A 304 -56.71 13.21 -10.40
CA ARG A 304 -57.71 12.95 -11.44
C ARG A 304 -57.42 13.66 -12.77
N LYS A 305 -56.77 14.83 -12.73
CA LYS A 305 -56.40 15.59 -13.95
C LYS A 305 -55.24 14.91 -14.69
N ASN A 306 -54.25 14.40 -13.96
CA ASN A 306 -53.12 13.66 -14.52
C ASN A 306 -53.52 12.28 -15.08
N GLN A 307 -54.49 11.60 -14.44
CA GLN A 307 -55.00 10.32 -14.96
C GLN A 307 -55.76 10.48 -16.28
N LYS A 308 -56.56 11.56 -16.42
CA LYS A 308 -57.26 11.86 -17.69
C LYS A 308 -56.32 12.24 -18.83
N GLU A 309 -55.18 12.89 -18.56
CA GLU A 309 -54.16 13.15 -19.60
C GLU A 309 -53.41 11.89 -20.05
N LEU A 310 -53.22 10.89 -19.16
CA LEU A 310 -52.63 9.61 -19.53
C LEU A 310 -53.57 8.76 -20.40
N ASP A 311 -54.87 8.72 -20.11
CA ASP A 311 -55.83 7.94 -20.90
C ASP A 311 -56.03 8.52 -22.33
N ILE A 312 -55.94 9.84 -22.50
CA ILE A 312 -56.01 10.50 -23.82
C ILE A 312 -54.76 10.18 -24.67
N ARG A 313 -53.57 10.10 -24.05
CA ARG A 313 -52.32 9.77 -24.77
C ARG A 313 -52.22 8.29 -25.17
N THR A 314 -52.92 7.40 -24.46
CA THR A 314 -52.83 5.95 -24.70
C THR A 314 -53.86 5.45 -25.73
N GLY A 315 -54.93 6.22 -25.99
CA GLY A 315 -55.95 5.92 -27.00
C GLY A 315 -55.65 6.36 -28.45
N MET A 316 -54.48 6.97 -28.72
CA MET A 316 -54.09 7.47 -30.05
C MET A 316 -53.02 6.61 -30.74
N VAL A 317 -52.70 5.43 -30.19
CA VAL A 317 -51.79 4.44 -30.78
C VAL A 317 -52.52 3.08 -30.86
N VAL A 318 -53.53 3.02 -31.73
CA VAL A 318 -54.02 1.80 -32.40
C VAL A 318 -54.29 2.18 -33.85
#